data_AF-E4UN05-F1
#
_entry.id   AF-E4UN05-F1
#
_cell.length_a   1.000
_cell.length_b   1.000
_cell.length_c   1.000
_cell.angle_alpha   90.00
_cell.angle_beta   90.00
_cell.angle_gamma   90.00
#
_symmetry.space_group_name_H-M   'P 1'
#
loop_
_entity.id
_entity.type
_entity.pdbx_description
1 polymer ?
#
loop_
_entity_poly.entity_id
_entity_poly.type
_entity_poly.pdbx_seq_one_letter_code
_entity_poly.pdbx_strand_id
1 'polypeptide(L)'
;MDWDIPPTVEDDVFGLGTLIYFIMTGVYPYKETPSDEVEKSFMEGEFPDTSDIICGDIIYQCWHQKTTAGAVSTMLEHISHQHNAREIPSL
;
A
#
# COMPACT_ATOMS: atom_id res chain seq x y z
N MET A 1 -9.76 21.19 -3.41
CA MET A 1 -9.74 20.04 -4.35
C MET A 1 -10.49 20.44 -5.59
N ASP A 2 -9.82 20.44 -6.74
CA ASP A 2 -10.46 20.61 -8.04
C ASP A 2 -10.83 19.22 -8.57
N TRP A 3 -12.14 18.94 -8.63
CA TRP A 3 -12.67 17.63 -9.00
C TRP A 3 -12.65 17.38 -10.51
N ASP A 4 -12.31 18.38 -11.32
CA ASP A 4 -12.18 18.25 -12.77
C ASP A 4 -10.80 17.73 -13.21
N ILE A 5 -9.88 17.53 -12.25
CA ILE A 5 -8.57 16.92 -12.52
C ILE A 5 -8.79 15.41 -12.76
N PRO A 6 -8.48 14.88 -13.95
CA PRO A 6 -8.62 13.46 -14.21
C PRO A 6 -7.60 12.67 -13.37
N PRO A 7 -7.99 11.50 -12.82
CA PRO A 7 -7.06 10.65 -12.10
C PRO A 7 -5.93 10.15 -13.00
N THR A 8 -4.75 9.98 -12.43
CA THR A 8 -3.58 9.46 -13.13
C THR A 8 -3.34 7.99 -12.81
N VAL A 9 -2.37 7.36 -13.50
CA VAL A 9 -1.95 5.99 -13.19
C VAL A 9 -1.34 5.92 -11.78
N GLU A 10 -0.70 6.98 -11.33
CA GLU A 10 -0.14 7.09 -9.98
C GLU A 10 -1.23 7.11 -8.90
N ASP A 11 -2.39 7.74 -9.17
CA ASP A 11 -3.55 7.70 -8.28
C ASP A 11 -4.08 6.27 -8.12
N ASP A 12 -4.13 5.51 -9.22
CA ASP A 12 -4.52 4.08 -9.18
C ASP A 12 -3.51 3.23 -8.40
N VAL A 13 -2.21 3.48 -8.56
CA VAL A 13 -1.15 2.78 -7.79
C VAL A 13 -1.23 3.11 -6.30
N PHE A 14 -1.50 4.38 -5.95
CA PHE A 14 -1.75 4.79 -4.58
C PHE A 14 -2.97 4.07 -3.99
N GLY A 15 -4.07 4.03 -4.75
CA GLY A 15 -5.30 3.31 -4.38
C GLY A 15 -5.06 1.81 -4.19
N LEU A 16 -4.25 1.20 -5.04
CA LEU A 16 -3.84 -0.21 -4.93
C LEU A 16 -3.07 -0.48 -3.64
N GLY A 17 -2.08 0.36 -3.30
CA GLY A 17 -1.34 0.27 -2.03
C GLY A 17 -2.27 0.37 -0.81
N THR A 18 -3.23 1.30 -0.88
CA THR A 18 -4.26 1.48 0.16
C THR A 18 -5.17 0.26 0.31
N LEU A 19 -5.57 -0.37 -0.80
CA LEU A 19 -6.35 -1.60 -0.78
C LEU A 19 -5.56 -2.76 -0.17
N ILE A 20 -4.28 -2.91 -0.52
CA ILE A 20 -3.41 -3.94 0.06
C ILE A 20 -3.28 -3.72 1.58
N TYR A 21 -3.08 -2.48 2.03
CA TYR A 21 -3.06 -2.17 3.47
C TYR A 21 -4.35 -2.63 4.17
N PHE A 22 -5.51 -2.30 3.60
CA PHE A 22 -6.79 -2.71 4.17
C PHE A 22 -6.95 -4.24 4.22
N ILE A 23 -6.59 -4.95 3.15
CA ILE A 23 -6.65 -6.43 3.11
C ILE A 23 -5.77 -7.04 4.19
N MET A 24 -4.56 -6.52 4.39
CA MET A 24 -3.58 -7.09 5.31
C MET A 24 -3.86 -6.76 6.78
N THR A 25 -4.48 -5.61 7.07
CA THR A 25 -4.66 -5.11 8.44
C THR A 25 -6.12 -5.19 8.92
N GLY A 26 -7.09 -5.27 8.00
CA GLY A 26 -8.52 -5.18 8.30
C GLY A 26 -9.00 -3.78 8.69
N VAL A 27 -8.16 -2.75 8.58
CA VAL A 27 -8.49 -1.37 8.92
C VAL A 27 -8.10 -0.40 7.82
N TYR A 28 -8.87 0.68 7.66
CA TYR A 28 -8.49 1.76 6.75
C TYR A 28 -7.28 2.51 7.32
N PRO A 29 -6.36 3.00 6.47
CA PRO A 29 -5.35 3.94 6.94
C PRO A 29 -6.05 5.14 7.57
N TYR A 30 -5.53 5.62 8.70
CA TYR A 30 -6.07 6.79 9.42
C TYR A 30 -7.49 6.64 9.98
N LYS A 31 -7.96 5.42 10.26
CA LYS A 31 -9.33 5.15 10.74
C LYS A 31 -9.80 6.04 11.91
N GLU A 32 -8.90 6.47 12.78
CA GLU A 32 -9.21 7.31 13.95
C GLU A 32 -8.73 8.76 13.81
N THR A 33 -8.20 9.14 12.65
CA THR A 33 -7.65 10.47 12.39
C THR A 33 -8.72 11.37 11.76
N PRO A 34 -8.89 12.62 12.25
CA PRO A 34 -9.73 13.63 11.61
C PRO A 34 -9.36 13.90 10.15
N SER A 35 -10.36 14.19 9.29
CA SER A 35 -10.14 14.34 7.84
C SER A 35 -9.18 15.46 7.46
N ASP A 36 -9.13 16.55 8.23
CA ASP A 36 -8.22 17.67 8.06
C ASP A 36 -6.77 17.29 8.37
N GLU A 37 -6.55 16.45 9.39
CA GLU A 37 -5.25 15.87 9.69
C GLU A 37 -4.82 14.88 8.60
N VAL A 38 -5.75 14.07 8.05
CA VAL A 38 -5.45 13.18 6.92
C VAL A 38 -5.02 13.96 5.68
N GLU A 39 -5.71 15.05 5.33
CA GLU A 39 -5.34 15.90 4.19
C GLU A 39 -3.94 16.49 4.40
N LYS A 40 -3.63 16.96 5.60
CA LYS A 40 -2.31 17.47 5.96
C LYS A 40 -1.23 16.38 5.81
N SER A 41 -1.41 15.20 6.40
CA SER A 41 -0.46 14.10 6.29
C SER A 41 -0.25 13.66 4.83
N PHE A 42 -1.32 13.62 4.03
CA PHE A 42 -1.22 13.31 2.60
C PHE A 42 -0.37 14.35 1.86
N MET A 43 -0.57 15.65 2.13
CA MET A 43 0.24 16.73 1.54
C MET A 43 1.70 16.70 1.99
N GLU A 44 1.98 16.26 3.22
CA GLU A 44 3.32 16.11 3.78
C GLU A 44 3.99 14.78 3.36
N GLY A 45 3.26 13.87 2.72
CA GLY A 45 3.74 12.53 2.38
C GLY A 45 3.99 11.65 3.61
N GLU A 46 3.34 11.96 4.73
CA GLU A 46 3.42 11.19 5.96
C GLU A 46 2.35 10.11 5.95
N PHE A 47 2.76 8.84 6.01
CA PHE A 47 1.85 7.70 5.98
C PHE A 47 2.00 6.80 7.21
N PRO A 48 1.01 5.96 7.55
CA PRO A 48 1.14 5.00 8.63
C PRO A 48 2.35 4.09 8.41
N ASP A 49 3.01 3.70 9.50
CA ASP A 49 4.10 2.74 9.41
C ASP A 49 3.59 1.38 8.92
N THR A 50 4.31 0.80 7.97
CA THR A 50 4.00 -0.49 7.34
C THR A 50 5.06 -1.54 7.62
N SER A 51 6.11 -1.23 8.39
CA SER A 51 7.28 -2.08 8.63
C SER A 51 6.95 -3.49 9.14
N ASP A 52 5.90 -3.63 9.95
CA ASP A 52 5.46 -4.91 10.53
C ASP A 52 4.43 -5.68 9.67
N ILE A 53 4.09 -5.17 8.48
CA ILE A 53 3.12 -5.80 7.57
C ILE A 53 3.88 -6.64 6.54
N ILE A 54 3.43 -7.87 6.27
CA ILE A 54 4.07 -8.78 5.28
C ILE A 54 4.25 -8.10 3.90
N CYS A 55 3.24 -7.34 3.45
CA CYS A 55 3.28 -6.56 2.21
C CYS A 55 3.70 -5.09 2.43
N GLY A 56 4.34 -4.78 3.56
CA GLY A 56 4.61 -3.42 4.01
C GLY A 56 5.44 -2.59 3.05
N ASP A 57 6.47 -3.19 2.47
CA ASP A 57 7.33 -2.56 1.47
C ASP A 57 6.56 -2.21 0.19
N ILE A 58 5.66 -3.09 -0.27
CA ILE A 58 4.79 -2.83 -1.43
C ILE A 58 3.89 -1.63 -1.16
N ILE A 59 3.23 -1.60 0.01
CA ILE A 59 2.35 -0.50 0.41
C ILE A 59 3.14 0.82 0.45
N TYR A 60 4.31 0.82 1.08
CA TYR A 60 5.19 1.98 1.16
C TYR A 60 5.57 2.49 -0.25
N GLN A 61 5.99 1.60 -1.14
CA GLN A 61 6.36 1.99 -2.50
C GLN A 61 5.18 2.54 -3.30
N CYS A 62 3.97 1.98 -3.15
CA CYS A 62 2.77 2.51 -3.78
C CYS A 62 2.46 3.94 -3.30
N TRP A 63 2.44 4.18 -2.00
CA TRP A 63 2.11 5.50 -1.44
C TRP A 63 3.12 6.59 -1.80
N HIS A 64 4.39 6.21 -1.99
CA HIS A 64 5.45 7.15 -2.37
C HIS A 64 5.72 7.19 -3.87
N GLN A 65 4.88 6.57 -4.70
CA GLN A 65 5.02 6.53 -6.16
C GLN A 65 6.37 5.98 -6.63
N LYS A 66 6.90 4.98 -5.92
CA LYS A 66 8.20 4.35 -6.18
C LYS A 66 8.07 3.04 -6.98
N THR A 67 6.86 2.70 -7.43
CA THR A 67 6.58 1.44 -8.12
C THR A 67 5.51 1.61 -9.19
N THR A 68 5.26 0.54 -9.94
CA THR A 68 4.22 0.46 -10.97
C THR A 68 3.30 -0.72 -10.66
N ALA A 69 2.08 -0.73 -11.21
CA ALA A 69 1.16 -1.86 -11.04
C ALA A 69 1.79 -3.21 -11.45
N GLY A 70 2.59 -3.23 -12.53
CA GLY A 70 3.30 -4.45 -12.96
C GLY A 70 4.33 -4.93 -11.94
N ALA A 71 5.13 -4.02 -11.38
CA ALA A 71 6.09 -4.34 -10.34
C ALA A 71 5.39 -4.82 -9.04
N VAL A 72 4.25 -4.23 -8.68
CA VAL A 72 3.43 -4.69 -7.55
C VAL A 72 3.00 -6.15 -7.73
N SER A 73 2.52 -6.54 -8.91
CA SER A 73 2.18 -7.94 -9.20
C SER A 73 3.37 -8.87 -8.99
N THR A 74 4.53 -8.51 -9.57
CA THR A 74 5.76 -9.31 -9.42
C THR A 74 6.17 -9.45 -7.96
N MET A 75 6.08 -8.38 -7.17
CA MET A 75 6.43 -8.43 -5.74
C MET A 75 5.47 -9.30 -4.93
N LEU A 76 4.15 -9.21 -5.20
CA LEU A 76 3.14 -10.05 -4.56
C LEU A 76 3.34 -11.54 -4.88
N GLU A 77 3.68 -11.87 -6.12
CA GLU A 77 4.00 -13.25 -6.54
C GLU A 77 5.21 -13.78 -5.76
N HIS A 78 6.28 -12.98 -5.64
CA HIS A 78 7.46 -13.37 -4.87
C HIS A 78 7.13 -13.62 -3.39
N ILE A 79 6.35 -12.73 -2.75
CA ILE A 79 5.92 -12.91 -1.36
C ILE A 79 5.08 -14.19 -1.20
N SER A 80 4.14 -14.43 -2.12
CA SER A 80 3.28 -15.62 -2.12
C SER A 80 4.11 -16.90 -2.20
N HIS A 81 5.09 -16.95 -3.10
CA HIS A 81 6.00 -18.09 -3.22
C HIS A 81 6.86 -18.30 -1.96
N GLN A 82 7.35 -17.24 -1.34
CA GLN A 82 8.12 -17.32 -0.10
C GLN A 82 7.25 -17.83 1.06
N HIS A 83 5.99 -17.42 1.14
CA HIS A 83 5.07 -17.90 2.17
C HIS A 83 4.81 -19.41 2.01
N ASN A 84 4.46 -19.85 0.80
CA ASN A 84 4.24 -21.27 0.51
C ASN A 84 5.48 -22.14 0.74
N ALA A 85 6.68 -21.61 0.45
CA ALA A 85 7.94 -22.32 0.71
C ALA A 85 8.27 -22.45 2.20
N ARG A 86 7.81 -21.53 3.05
CA ARG A 86 7.98 -21.60 4.52
C ARG A 86 7.00 -22.56 5.20
N GLU A 87 5.84 -22.79 4.58
CA GLU A 87 4.83 -23.74 5.08
C GLU A 87 5.15 -25.20 4.77
N ILE A 88 6.08 -25.48 3.85
CA ILE A 88 6.58 -26.83 3.58
C ILE A 88 7.86 -27.02 4.42
N PRO A 89 7.84 -27.81 5.50
CA PRO A 89 9.07 -28.11 6.22
C PRO A 89 10.00 -28.85 5.25
N SER A 90 11.26 -28.41 5.19
CA SER A 90 12.32 -29.17 4.53
C SER A 90 12.28 -30.63 5.02
N LEU A 91 11.98 -31.55 4.10
CA LEU A 91 12.09 -32.99 4.33
C LEU A 91 13.53 -33.39 4.66
#